data_AF-A0A8S4QQJ5-F1
#
_entry.id   AF-A0A8S4QQJ5-F1
#
_cell.length_a   1.000
_cell.length_b   1.000
_cell.length_c   1.000
_cell.angle_alpha   90.00
_cell.angle_beta   90.00
_cell.angle_gamma   90.00
#
_symmetry.space_group_name_H-M   'P 1'
#
loop_
_entity.id
_entity.type
_entity.pdbx_description
1 polymer ?
#
loop_
_entity_poly.entity_id
_entity_poly.type
_entity_poly.pdbx_seq_one_letter_code
_entity_poly.pdbx_strand_id
1 'polypeptide(L)' 'MREIEYLQALHSNCITLPDGSLVNQSVPVVLPVTTPDKERLAGASAISLVYGGKTVAILRAPEFYPHRKQE' A
#
# COMPACT_ATOMS: atom_id res chain seq x y z
N MET A 1 0.55 -0.63 -2.56
CA MET A 1 0.09 0.54 -3.33
C MET A 1 -0.03 1.72 -2.39
N ARG A 2 0.25 2.93 -2.88
CA ARG A 2 -0.14 4.19 -2.22
C ARG A 2 -1.63 4.45 -2.42
N GLU A 3 -2.22 5.43 -1.72
CA GLU A 3 -3.66 5.67 -1.81
C GLU A 3 -4.12 5.99 -3.24
N ILE A 4 -3.34 6.79 -3.98
CA ILE A 4 -3.66 7.15 -5.37
C ILE A 4 -3.71 5.92 -6.27
N GLU A 5 -2.69 5.06 -6.21
CA GLU A 5 -2.62 3.83 -7.00
C GLU A 5 -3.77 2.87 -6.64
N TYR A 6 -4.10 2.78 -5.34
CA TYR A 6 -5.21 1.97 -4.84
C TYR A 6 -6.55 2.40 -5.44
N LEU A 7 -6.85 3.71 -5.43
CA LEU A 7 -8.09 4.25 -6.00
C LEU A 7 -8.14 4.05 -7.52
N GLN A 8 -7.03 4.28 -8.23
CA GLN A 8 -6.95 4.04 -9.67
C GLN A 8 -7.21 2.56 -10.02
N ALA A 9 -6.59 1.63 -9.29
CA ALA A 9 -6.82 0.20 -9.49
C ALA A 9 -8.29 -0.18 -9.23
N LEU A 10 -8.91 0.38 -8.19
CA LEU A 10 -10.28 0.06 -7.78
C LEU A 10 -11.33 0.62 -8.76
N HIS A 11 -11.16 1.84 -9.25
CA HIS A 11 -12.17 2.51 -10.11
C HIS A 11 -11.90 2.39 -11.61
N SER A 12 -10.65 2.25 -12.03
CA SER A 12 -10.24 2.33 -13.44
C SER A 12 -9.58 1.07 -13.98
N ASN A 13 -9.29 0.07 -13.13
CA ASN A 13 -8.55 -1.15 -13.47
C ASN A 13 -7.17 -0.90 -14.13
N CYS A 14 -6.62 0.30 -13.94
CA CYS A 14 -5.37 0.75 -14.52
C CYS A 14 -4.68 1.72 -13.56
N ILE A 15 -3.36 1.88 -13.68
CA ILE A 15 -2.61 2.95 -13.00
C ILE A 15 -1.86 3.81 -14.02
N THR A 16 -1.64 5.07 -13.67
CA THR A 16 -0.84 6.01 -14.47
C THR A 16 0.60 6.00 -14.02
N LEU A 17 1.52 5.72 -14.94
CA LEU A 17 2.96 5.76 -14.68
C LEU A 17 3.50 7.21 -14.72
N PRO A 18 4.71 7.46 -14.19
CA PRO A 18 5.31 8.80 -14.19
C PRO A 18 5.50 9.42 -15.59
N ASP A 19 5.57 8.59 -16.64
CA ASP A 19 5.67 9.02 -18.03
C ASP A 19 4.29 9.32 -18.67
N GLY A 20 3.21 9.18 -17.90
CA GLY A 20 1.83 9.39 -18.34
C GLY A 20 1.20 8.18 -19.03
N SER A 21 1.94 7.07 -19.21
CA SER A 21 1.36 5.85 -19.78
C SER A 21 0.41 5.15 -18.80
N LEU A 22 -0.54 4.41 -19.35
CA LEU A 22 -1.48 3.59 -18.58
C LEU A 22 -1.06 2.13 -18.65
N VAL A 23 -1.03 1.47 -17.50
CA VAL A 23 -0.84 0.02 -17.42
C VAL A 23 -2.02 -0.63 -16.73
N ASN A 24 -2.38 -1.83 -17.19
CA ASN A 24 -3.45 -2.61 -16.58
C ASN A 24 -3.07 -2.99 -15.14
N GLN A 25 -3.97 -2.70 -14.22
CA GLN A 25 -3.88 -3.11 -12.83
C GLN A 25 -5.27 -3.16 -12.22
N SER A 26 -5.95 -4.29 -12.40
CA SER A 26 -7.36 -4.47 -12.03
C SER A 26 -7.57 -4.96 -10.59
N VAL A 27 -6.50 -5.24 -9.85
CA VAL A 27 -6.59 -5.76 -8.48
C VAL A 27 -5.66 -4.96 -7.56
N PRO A 28 -6.17 -4.45 -6.43
CA PRO A 28 -5.34 -3.83 -5.42
C PRO A 28 -4.30 -4.79 -4.81
N VAL A 29 -3.03 -4.37 -4.80
CA VAL A 29 -1.93 -5.04 -4.08
C VAL A 29 -1.54 -4.19 -2.88
N VAL A 30 -2.12 -4.51 -1.73
CA VAL A 30 -2.06 -3.70 -0.49
C VAL A 30 -1.66 -4.55 0.71
N LEU A 31 -1.07 -3.90 1.72
CA LEU A 31 -0.75 -4.51 3.02
C LEU A 31 -1.68 -3.90 4.08
N PRO A 32 -2.78 -4.58 4.47
CA PRO A 32 -3.63 -4.10 5.53
C PRO A 32 -2.93 -4.23 6.89
N VAL A 33 -3.14 -3.25 7.76
CA VAL A 33 -2.65 -3.26 9.13
C VAL A 33 -3.79 -2.91 10.10
N THR A 34 -3.61 -3.29 11.36
CA THR A 34 -4.55 -2.91 12.44
C THR A 34 -4.30 -1.46 12.89
N THR A 35 -5.26 -0.85 13.58
CA THR A 35 -5.08 0.50 14.17
C THR A 35 -3.87 0.57 15.11
N PRO A 36 -3.66 -0.38 16.05
CA PRO A 36 -2.48 -0.36 16.91
C PRO A 36 -1.15 -0.43 16.13
N ASP A 37 -1.09 -1.23 15.06
CA ASP A 37 0.11 -1.30 14.23
C ASP A 37 0.36 0.01 13.46
N LYS A 38 -0.70 0.61 12.92
CA LYS A 38 -0.63 1.93 12.29
C LYS A 38 -0.07 2.97 13.27
N GLU A 39 -0.61 3.04 14.47
CA GLU A 39 -0.18 4.02 15.49
C GLU A 39 1.27 3.80 15.90
N ARG A 40 1.67 2.54 16.14
CA ARG A 40 3.03 2.16 16.50
C ARG A 40 4.06 2.50 15.41
N LEU A 41 3.65 2.42 14.13
CA LEU A 41 4.54 2.59 12.98
C LEU A 41 4.42 3.98 12.33
N ALA A 42 3.51 4.83 12.83
CA ALA A 42 3.30 6.17 12.32
C ALA A 42 4.60 7.00 12.44
N GLY A 43 4.98 7.68 11.36
CA GLY A 43 6.20 8.50 11.31
C GLY A 43 7.50 7.73 11.04
N ALA A 44 7.48 6.39 10.98
CA ALA A 44 8.66 5.62 10.61
C ALA A 44 9.06 5.88 9.14
N SER A 45 10.34 6.17 8.89
CA SER A 45 10.87 6.32 7.53
C SER A 45 11.01 4.99 6.77
N ALA A 46 11.12 3.87 7.52
CA ALA A 46 11.14 2.53 6.99
C ALA A 46 10.60 1.51 8.01
N ILE A 47 9.99 0.42 7.52
CA ILE A 47 9.40 -0.65 8.33
C ILE A 47 9.94 -2.00 7.81
N SER A 48 10.31 -2.90 8.72
CA SER A 48 10.66 -4.28 8.37
C SER A 48 9.42 -5.17 8.30
N LEU A 49 9.32 -5.99 7.26
CA LEU A 49 8.29 -7.03 7.14
C LEU A 49 8.89 -8.35 7.60
N VAL A 50 8.24 -8.99 8.56
CA VAL A 50 8.72 -10.21 9.21
C VAL A 50 7.73 -11.34 8.96
N TYR A 51 8.23 -12.48 8.50
CA TYR A 51 7.47 -13.71 8.32
C TYR A 51 8.24 -14.90 8.89
N GLY A 52 7.62 -15.71 9.73
CA GLY A 52 8.28 -16.84 10.40
C GLY A 52 9.50 -16.42 11.25
N GLY A 53 9.44 -15.24 11.87
CA GLY A 53 10.55 -14.69 12.67
C GLY A 53 11.73 -14.15 11.85
N LYS A 54 11.66 -14.18 10.51
CA LYS A 54 12.71 -13.67 9.63
C LYS A 54 12.27 -12.39 8.95
N THR A 55 13.15 -11.40 8.90
CA THR A 55 12.93 -10.19 8.09
C THR A 55 13.03 -10.57 6.62
N VAL A 56 11.95 -10.37 5.87
CA VAL A 56 11.84 -10.74 4.45
C VAL A 56 11.83 -9.54 3.51
N ALA A 57 11.49 -8.34 4.00
CA ALA A 57 11.49 -7.12 3.20
C ALA A 57 11.57 -5.86 4.08
N ILE A 58 11.83 -4.72 3.43
CA ILE A 58 11.78 -3.38 4.04
C ILE A 58 10.86 -2.50 3.19
N LEU A 59 9.80 -1.96 3.80
CA LEU A 59 8.93 -0.95 3.21
C LEU A 59 9.46 0.43 3.57
N ARG A 60 9.87 1.22 2.57
CA ARG A 60 10.41 2.58 2.77
C ARG A 60 9.33 3.63 2.48
N ALA A 61 9.40 4.75 3.20
CA ALA A 61 8.44 5.85 3.11
C ALA A 61 6.98 5.35 3.08
N PRO A 62 6.56 4.58 4.11
CA PRO A 62 5.23 4.01 4.19
C PRO A 62 4.16 5.10 4.26
N GLU A 63 2.99 4.80 3.70
CA GLU A 63 1.82 5.67 3.72
C GLU A 63 0.64 4.88 4.27
N PHE A 64 -0.05 5.45 5.26
CA PHE A 64 -1.18 4.81 5.91
C PHE A 64 -2.48 5.53 5.54
N TYR A 65 -3.40 4.82 4.89
CA TYR A 65 -4.69 5.34 4.46
C TYR A 65 -5.84 4.38 4.84
N PRO A 66 -7.10 4.84 4.89
CA PRO A 66 -8.23 4.00 5.27
C PRO A 66 -8.45 2.83 4.31
N HIS A 67 -8.67 1.64 4.86
CA HIS A 67 -9.08 0.47 4.08
C HIS A 67 -10.61 0.48 3.94
N ARG A 68 -11.12 1.01 2.82
CA ARG A 68 -12.55 1.06 2.49
C ARG A 68 -13.04 -0.32 2.04
N LYS A 69 -13.32 -1.20 3.00
CA LYS A 69 -13.72 -2.59 2.74
C LYS A 69 -15.10 -2.75 2.10
N GLN A 70 -15.95 -1.75 2.24
CA GLN A 70 -17.25 -1.66 1.59
C GLN A 70 -17.25 -0.32 0.88
N GLU A 71 -17.15 -0.34 -0.44
CA GLU A 71 -17.25 0.81 -1.34
C GLU A 71 -18.38 0.56 -2.33
#